data_AF-A0A7K4FVI8-F1
#
_entry.id   AF-A0A7K4FVI8-F1
#
_cell.length_a   1.000
_cell.length_b   1.000
_cell.length_c   1.000
_cell.angle_alpha   90.00
_cell.angle_beta   90.00
_cell.angle_gamma   90.00
#
_symmetry.space_group_name_H-M   'P 1'
#
loop_
_entity.id
_entity.type
_entity.pdbx_description
1 polymer ?
#
loop_
_entity_poly.entity_id
_entity_poly.type
_entity_poly.pdbx_seq_one_letter_code
_entity_poly.pdbx_strand_id
1 'polypeptide(L)' 'MEISDLDKKLLMELEYNFPVTVSPFQTIAERLNLTEEEIISKIKVLIDNEIIKRIGMYIN' A
#
# COMPACT_ATOMS: atom_id res chain seq x y z
N MET A 1 15.73 -4.87 4.99
CA MET A 1 14.90 -3.87 5.70
C MET A 1 14.04 -4.60 6.72
N GLU A 2 13.93 -4.11 7.95
CA GLU A 2 12.96 -4.67 8.91
C GLU A 2 11.56 -4.11 8.59
N ILE A 3 10.55 -4.97 8.49
CA ILE A 3 9.18 -4.56 8.16
C ILE A 3 8.48 -4.08 9.43
N SER A 4 8.13 -2.78 9.46
CA SER A 4 7.42 -2.20 10.60
C SER A 4 5.95 -2.67 10.63
N ASP A 5 5.30 -2.53 11.79
CA ASP A 5 3.87 -2.87 11.90
C ASP A 5 2.98 -1.98 11.00
N LEU A 6 3.42 -0.76 10.69
CA LEU A 6 2.74 0.10 9.74
C LEU A 6 2.86 -0.46 8.32
N ASP A 7 4.02 -0.97 7.93
CA ASP A 7 4.23 -1.58 6.62
C ASP A 7 3.39 -2.85 6.47
N LYS A 8 3.27 -3.66 7.53
CA LYS A 8 2.36 -4.82 7.55
C LYS A 8 0.90 -4.41 7.31
N LYS A 9 0.44 -3.34 7.98
CA LYS A 9 -0.92 -2.82 7.77
C LYS A 9 -1.12 -2.31 6.34
N LEU A 10 -0.14 -1.60 5.79
CA LEU A 10 -0.16 -1.15 4.40
C LEU A 10 -0.24 -2.33 3.43
N LEU A 11 0.57 -3.38 3.64
CA LEU A 11 0.52 -4.60 2.81
C LEU A 11 -0.86 -5.27 2.87
N MET A 12 -1.49 -5.35 4.05
CA MET A 12 -2.87 -5.86 4.17
C MET A 12 -3.87 -5.03 3.37
N GLU A 13 -3.75 -3.70 3.39
CA GLU A 13 -4.59 -2.81 2.58
C GLU A 13 -4.34 -2.99 1.09
N LEU A 14 -3.10 -3.28 0.67
CA LEU A 14 -2.76 -3.46 -0.75
C LEU A 14 -3.14 -4.83 -1.30
N GLU A 15 -3.07 -5.90 -0.49
CA GLU A 15 -3.30 -7.27 -0.92
C GLU A 15 -4.76 -7.71 -0.78
N TYR A 16 -5.41 -7.39 0.35
CA TYR A 16 -6.70 -7.95 0.70
C TYR A 16 -7.81 -6.90 0.79
N ASN A 17 -7.50 -5.68 1.24
CA ASN A 17 -8.51 -4.64 1.46
C ASN A 17 -8.45 -3.50 0.45
N PHE A 18 -7.86 -3.74 -0.72
CA PHE A 18 -7.61 -2.68 -1.70
C PHE A 18 -8.93 -1.99 -2.07
N PRO A 19 -9.08 -0.69 -1.77
CA PRO A 19 -10.36 -0.02 -1.94
C PRO A 19 -10.67 0.20 -3.41
N VAL A 20 -11.90 -0.14 -3.82
CA VAL A 20 -12.41 0.13 -5.17
C VAL A 20 -13.09 1.51 -5.17
N THR A 21 -12.27 2.55 -5.09
CA THR A 21 -12.71 3.96 -5.08
C THR A 21 -12.00 4.76 -6.17
N VAL A 22 -12.42 6.01 -6.38
CA VAL A 22 -11.78 6.92 -7.34
C VAL A 22 -10.33 7.27 -6.97
N SER A 23 -10.01 7.23 -5.66
CA SER A 23 -8.70 7.57 -5.12
C SER A 23 -8.30 6.54 -4.06
N PRO A 24 -7.86 5.33 -4.48
CA PRO A 24 -7.65 4.22 -3.56
C PRO A 24 -6.52 4.49 -2.56
N PHE A 25 -5.43 5.12 -2.98
CA PHE A 25 -4.31 5.43 -2.07
C PHE A 25 -4.68 6.48 -1.04
N GLN A 26 -5.47 7.50 -1.40
CA GLN A 26 -6.07 8.43 -0.44
C GLN A 26 -6.99 7.69 0.57
N THR A 27 -7.83 6.76 0.10
CA THR A 27 -8.67 5.95 1.01
C THR A 27 -7.83 5.09 1.97
N ILE A 28 -6.73 4.50 1.51
CA ILE A 28 -5.79 3.76 2.38
C ILE A 28 -5.11 4.71 3.36
N ALA A 29 -4.70 5.90 2.92
CA ALA A 29 -4.08 6.90 3.75
C ALA A 29 -4.99 7.29 4.93
N GLU A 30 -6.26 7.55 4.67
CA GLU A 30 -7.26 7.84 5.70
C GLU A 30 -7.42 6.68 6.69
N ARG A 31 -7.50 5.43 6.21
CA ARG A 31 -7.61 4.23 7.08
C ARG A 31 -6.39 4.03 7.97
N LEU A 32 -5.20 4.41 7.49
CA LEU A 32 -3.93 4.28 8.22
C LEU A 32 -3.53 5.55 8.96
N ASN A 33 -4.36 6.59 8.93
CA ASN A 33 -4.09 7.91 9.51
C ASN A 33 -2.75 8.51 9.01
N LEU A 34 -2.58 8.49 7.70
CA LEU A 34 -1.45 9.03 6.94
C LEU A 34 -1.95 9.97 5.84
N THR A 35 -1.02 10.65 5.19
CA THR A 35 -1.25 11.34 3.92
C THR A 35 -1.04 10.41 2.73
N GLU A 36 -1.66 10.73 1.59
CA GLU A 36 -1.44 9.97 0.36
C GLU A 36 0.03 9.98 -0.07
N GLU A 37 0.74 11.09 0.14
CA GLU A 37 2.17 11.22 -0.15
C GLU A 37 3.02 10.23 0.66
N GLU A 38 2.72 10.06 1.95
CA GLU A 38 3.37 9.06 2.82
C GLU A 38 3.10 7.64 2.36
N ILE A 39 1.86 7.33 1.94
CA ILE A 39 1.49 6.02 1.40
C ILE A 39 2.29 5.74 0.13
N ILE A 40 2.30 6.66 -0.84
CA ILE A 40 3.03 6.49 -2.09
C ILE A 40 4.53 6.35 -1.85
N SER A 41 5.10 7.15 -0.95
CA SER A 41 6.51 7.06 -0.56
C SER A 41 6.85 5.68 0.03
N LYS A 42 6.02 5.18 0.95
CA LYS A 42 6.19 3.83 1.52
C LYS A 42 6.07 2.73 0.47
N ILE A 43 5.10 2.82 -0.43
CA ILE A 43 4.95 1.85 -1.52
C ILE A 43 6.22 1.80 -2.38
N LYS A 44 6.78 2.96 -2.73
CA LYS A 44 8.05 3.03 -3.49
C LYS A 44 9.18 2.33 -2.75
N VAL A 45 9.36 2.62 -1.45
CA VAL A 45 10.39 1.94 -0.63
C VAL A 45 10.19 0.43 -0.62
N LEU A 46 8.95 -0.06 -0.51
CA LEU A 46 8.66 -1.50 -0.53
C LEU A 46 8.93 -2.15 -1.89
N ILE A 47 8.72 -1.42 -3.00
CA ILE A 47 9.07 -1.87 -4.35
C ILE A 47 10.60 -1.90 -4.52
N ASP A 48 11.30 -0.84 -4.11
CA ASP A 48 12.76 -0.73 -4.22
C ASP A 48 13.50 -1.79 -3.40
N ASN A 49 12.89 -2.27 -2.32
CA ASN A 49 13.39 -3.37 -1.50
C ASN A 49 12.89 -4.76 -1.95
N GLU A 50 12.26 -4.86 -3.12
CA GLU A 50 11.71 -6.10 -3.70
C GLU A 50 10.68 -6.82 -2.83
N ILE A 51 10.08 -6.14 -1.84
CA ILE A 51 9.02 -6.67 -0.98
C ILE A 51 7.71 -6.73 -1.78
N ILE A 52 7.41 -5.67 -2.55
CA ILE A 52 6.27 -5.63 -3.48
C ILE A 52 6.80 -5.79 -4.90
N LYS A 53 6.39 -6.86 -5.59
CA LYS A 53 6.74 -7.07 -7.00
C LYS A 53 5.91 -6.21 -7.95
N ARG A 54 4.59 -6.14 -7.71
CA ARG A 54 3.63 -5.41 -8.55
C ARG A 54 2.31 -5.21 -7.79
N ILE A 55 1.69 -4.05 -7.96
CA ILE A 55 0.30 -3.79 -7.59
C ILE A 55 -0.50 -3.70 -8.90
N GLY A 56 -1.57 -4.48 -9.03
CA GLY A 56 -2.38 -4.47 -10.24
C GLY A 56 -3.42 -5.58 -10.28
N MET A 57 -4.25 -5.55 -11.32
CA MET A 57 -5.33 -6.53 -11.51
C MET A 57 -4.76 -7.90 -11.91
N TYR A 58 -5.40 -8.96 -11.39
CA TYR A 58 -5.23 -10.32 -11.84
C TYR A 58 -6.55 -10.77 -12.50
N ILE A 59 -6.48 -11.24 -13.75
CA ILE A 59 -7.64 -11.72 -14.53
C ILE A 59 -7.35 -13.18 -14.91
N ASN A 60 -8.35 -14.05 -14.74
CA ASN A 60 -8.30 -15.46 -15.14
C ASN A 60 -8.82 -15.65 -16.58
#